data_AF-A0A9E3RS59-F1
#
_entry.id   AF-A0A9E3RS59-F1
#
_cell.length_a   1.000
_cell.length_b   1.000
_cell.length_c   1.000
_cell.angle_alpha   90.00
_cell.angle_beta   90.00
_cell.angle_gamma   90.00
#
_symmetry.space_group_name_H-M   'P 1'
#
loop_
_entity.id
_entity.type
_entity.pdbx_description
1 polymer ?
#
loop_
_entity_poly.entity_id
_entity_poly.type
_entity_poly.pdbx_seq_one_letter_code
_entity_poly.pdbx_strand_id
1 'polypeptide(L)'
;MNNRLTAAVLWAVLLVCLTLGAIQGNRVQQLRDAESFYRWIMSASTQFRLFGEPGHVPDGEDPKKYRDEELFQKLVEQTDSLIPEIPESDTDYDQNQNLLPKVVRYLTAPKDPEAEKSELEVGEIVSEEQVRRDTEMWGYAKGPELAELRTEFLQAMREGRVSSVAVLNPTDLYQSKEGELSKGQVSLANIFFGFRKMAANLVWLEVDRYFHMGQIHRMVPLMKTCVLLDPGFVDAYLLGAWHLSYNATANLEDTPWTLRKFYPQYYAWMGEKESFYYNGIEFLKSGIRNNPRNYKLYFDLGYSIYENKLNDHPNAIKYLKEAIRLDHDRWVRRQLYRILGENDQLEESLQGWRAYLEWQPTNEIAPRFIKLMEGRINDRSVTWKSEQAKAAEELLRRAEAAGDTAKADVWRANAAAAQAEEQQLFTQSREFWQKLVNEDAGQLNKDTFAVARLARIKAEQLRRQGLYLEAIVEVDRARWESNEFWDQGTHLMLEYKREGNIPLQVTELRQLDREAQAAEYTIHLPKSIDGKMFYFSDADRTWYQEGYQGDSTTPVQANSDAWYELLWEHPEATTPTKTLDGPIVYRMGDVWYRYEASEPAKAAKTDGLLLPLAFAKAATGAAKNPS
;
A
#
# COMPACT_ATOMS: atom_id res chain seq x y z
N MET A 1 -50.93 46.88 45.12
CA MET A 1 -49.73 46.15 45.61
C MET A 1 -49.39 44.90 44.79
N ASN A 2 -50.33 44.22 44.12
CA ASN A 2 -50.06 42.95 43.43
C ASN A 2 -49.16 43.03 42.17
N ASN A 3 -49.21 44.10 41.37
CA ASN A 3 -48.45 44.16 40.10
C ASN A 3 -46.92 44.27 40.28
N ARG A 4 -46.45 44.84 41.39
CA ARG A 4 -45.01 44.93 41.68
C ARG A 4 -44.45 43.60 42.15
N LEU A 5 -45.24 42.82 42.89
CA LEU A 5 -44.86 41.48 43.35
C LEU A 5 -44.81 40.50 42.17
N THR A 6 -45.83 40.49 41.30
CA THR A 6 -45.83 39.65 40.08
C THR A 6 -44.70 40.02 39.12
N ALA A 7 -44.43 41.30 38.90
CA ALA A 7 -43.27 41.73 38.12
C ALA A 7 -41.94 41.27 38.73
N ALA A 8 -41.76 41.39 40.05
CA ALA A 8 -40.55 40.92 40.72
C ALA A 8 -40.36 39.39 40.61
N VAL A 9 -41.45 38.61 40.73
CA VAL A 9 -41.41 37.15 40.53
C VAL A 9 -41.07 36.79 39.09
N LEU A 10 -41.67 37.46 38.09
CA LEU A 10 -41.35 37.22 36.69
C LEU A 10 -39.89 37.56 36.34
N TRP A 11 -39.36 38.65 36.89
CA TRP A 11 -37.94 39.00 36.75
C TRP A 11 -37.02 37.97 37.41
N ALA A 12 -37.37 37.48 38.60
CA ALA A 12 -36.61 36.43 39.27
C ALA A 12 -36.61 35.13 38.47
N VAL A 13 -37.77 34.71 37.93
CA VAL A 13 -37.89 33.51 37.07
C VAL A 13 -37.08 33.68 35.80
N LEU A 14 -37.18 34.84 35.13
CA LEU A 14 -36.39 35.12 33.93
C LEU A 14 -34.88 35.06 34.21
N LEU A 15 -34.43 35.66 35.32
CA LEU A 15 -33.03 35.66 35.71
C LEU A 15 -32.54 34.24 36.00
N VAL A 16 -33.34 33.42 36.69
CA VAL A 16 -33.06 32.00 36.89
C VAL A 16 -32.97 31.26 35.55
N CYS A 17 -33.92 31.44 34.64
CA CYS A 17 -33.89 30.82 33.31
C CYS A 17 -32.66 31.23 32.50
N LEU A 18 -32.27 32.51 32.51
CA LEU A 18 -31.07 32.99 31.83
C LEU A 18 -29.79 32.41 32.46
N THR A 19 -29.71 32.32 33.78
CA THR A 19 -28.55 31.70 34.46
C THR A 19 -28.45 30.21 34.16
N LEU A 20 -29.57 29.46 34.19
CA LEU A 20 -29.58 28.04 33.83
C LEU A 20 -29.22 27.84 32.36
N GLY A 21 -29.72 28.70 31.47
CA GLY A 21 -29.37 28.71 30.05
C GLY A 21 -27.88 28.98 29.82
N ALA A 22 -27.29 29.93 30.54
CA ALA A 22 -25.86 30.22 30.47
C ALA A 22 -24.99 29.05 30.99
N ILE A 23 -25.38 28.44 32.11
CA ILE A 23 -24.70 27.26 32.68
C ILE A 23 -24.78 26.08 31.70
N GLN A 24 -25.97 25.82 31.15
CA GLN A 24 -26.17 24.75 30.17
C GLN A 24 -25.40 25.02 28.87
N GLY A 25 -25.41 26.26 28.38
CA GLY A 25 -24.65 26.68 27.21
C GLY A 25 -23.14 26.48 27.40
N ASN A 26 -22.61 26.89 28.55
CA ASN A 26 -21.20 26.69 28.88
C ASN A 26 -20.83 25.20 28.99
N ARG A 27 -21.70 24.40 29.62
CA ARG A 27 -21.51 22.94 29.70
C ARG A 27 -21.51 22.29 28.32
N VAL A 28 -22.43 22.66 27.44
CA VAL A 28 -22.50 22.14 26.07
C VAL A 28 -21.26 22.57 25.28
N GLN A 29 -20.81 23.82 25.42
CA GLN A 29 -19.59 24.30 24.77
C GLN A 29 -18.37 23.51 25.24
N GLN A 30 -18.20 23.34 26.55
CA GLN A 30 -17.11 22.55 27.13
C GLN A 30 -17.10 21.11 26.61
N LEU A 31 -18.27 20.47 26.51
CA LEU A 31 -18.37 19.11 25.97
C LEU A 31 -17.98 19.06 24.48
N ARG A 32 -18.39 20.04 23.67
CA ARG A 32 -18.03 20.12 22.25
C ARG A 32 -16.54 20.39 22.04
N ASP A 33 -15.97 21.24 22.88
CA ASP A 33 -14.54 21.58 22.90
C ASP A 33 -13.71 20.36 23.28
N ALA A 34 -14.12 19.63 24.33
CA ALA A 34 -13.51 18.36 24.71
C ALA A 34 -13.65 17.31 23.61
N GLU A 35 -14.83 17.19 22.98
CA GLU A 35 -15.06 16.24 21.89
C GLU A 35 -14.15 16.51 20.70
N SER A 36 -14.00 17.78 20.31
CA SER A 36 -13.13 18.18 19.21
C SER A 36 -11.67 17.85 19.52
N PHE A 37 -11.23 18.09 20.75
CA PHE A 37 -9.89 17.75 21.22
C PHE A 37 -9.65 16.24 21.30
N TYR A 38 -10.61 15.48 21.81
CA TYR A 38 -10.54 14.01 21.83
C TYR A 38 -10.42 13.41 20.43
N ARG A 39 -11.24 13.90 19.47
CA ARG A 39 -11.15 13.47 18.07
C ARG A 39 -9.80 13.81 17.44
N TRP A 40 -9.23 14.96 17.80
CA TRP A 40 -7.87 15.31 17.37
C TRP A 40 -6.82 14.37 17.97
N ILE A 41 -6.88 14.06 19.26
CA ILE A 41 -5.98 13.08 19.90
C ILE A 41 -6.01 11.75 19.13
N MET A 42 -7.21 11.23 18.84
CA MET A 42 -7.38 10.02 18.04
C MET A 42 -6.72 10.15 16.66
N SER A 43 -7.04 11.22 15.93
CA SER A 43 -6.54 11.43 14.57
C SER A 43 -5.03 11.62 14.52
N ALA A 44 -4.47 12.44 15.42
CA ALA A 44 -3.05 12.70 15.52
C ALA A 44 -2.27 11.44 15.89
N SER A 45 -2.76 10.63 16.83
CA SER A 45 -2.14 9.34 17.18
C SER A 45 -2.19 8.33 16.04
N THR A 46 -3.30 8.26 15.31
CA THR A 46 -3.41 7.44 14.09
C THR A 46 -2.44 7.93 13.01
N GLN A 47 -2.34 9.24 12.79
CA GLN A 47 -1.43 9.83 11.82
C GLN A 47 0.02 9.55 12.20
N PHE A 48 0.40 9.72 13.46
CA PHE A 48 1.74 9.42 13.94
C PHE A 48 2.10 7.94 13.70
N ARG A 49 1.18 7.03 14.02
CA ARG A 49 1.37 5.59 13.79
C ARG A 49 1.56 5.25 12.30
N LEU A 50 0.78 5.88 11.42
CA LEU A 50 0.81 5.61 9.98
C LEU A 50 1.94 6.32 9.25
N PHE A 51 2.22 7.57 9.60
CA PHE A 51 3.02 8.49 8.80
C PHE A 51 4.28 8.96 9.52
N GLY A 52 4.44 8.62 10.80
CA GLY A 52 5.54 9.11 11.66
C GLY A 52 5.31 10.53 12.20
N GLU A 53 4.25 11.21 11.75
CA GLU A 53 3.94 12.60 12.10
C GLU A 53 2.44 12.76 12.42
N PRO A 54 2.05 13.61 13.38
CA PRO A 54 0.66 13.76 13.87
C PRO A 54 -0.22 14.66 12.99
N GLY A 55 0.28 15.09 11.83
CA GLY A 55 -0.39 16.01 10.91
C GLY A 55 0.11 15.86 9.48
N HIS A 56 -0.54 16.53 8.54
CA HIS A 56 -0.10 16.59 7.14
C HIS A 56 -0.22 18.02 6.62
N VAL A 57 0.93 18.64 6.35
CA VAL A 57 1.00 19.97 5.76
C VAL A 57 0.45 19.92 4.34
N PRO A 58 -0.60 20.70 3.99
CA PRO A 58 -1.10 20.77 2.62
C PRO A 58 -0.02 21.22 1.63
N ASP A 59 -0.04 20.64 0.44
CA ASP A 59 0.91 20.97 -0.63
C ASP A 59 0.98 22.48 -0.90
N GLY A 60 2.19 23.04 -0.85
CA GLY A 60 2.46 24.45 -1.12
C GLY A 60 2.29 25.39 0.07
N GLU A 61 1.95 24.89 1.26
CA GLU A 61 1.94 25.66 2.50
C GLU A 61 3.24 25.52 3.31
N ASP A 62 3.60 26.55 4.08
CA ASP A 62 4.79 26.52 4.96
C ASP A 62 4.53 25.57 6.14
N PRO A 63 5.33 24.49 6.32
CA PRO A 63 5.20 23.59 7.46
C PRO A 63 5.19 24.30 8.82
N LYS A 64 5.94 25.41 8.96
CA LYS A 64 6.03 26.18 10.21
C LYS A 64 4.73 26.89 10.60
N LYS A 65 3.76 26.97 9.68
CA LYS A 65 2.42 27.47 9.96
C LYS A 65 1.70 26.55 10.95
N TYR A 66 1.93 25.24 10.86
CA TYR A 66 1.18 24.24 11.60
C TYR A 66 1.82 23.92 12.95
N ARG A 67 0.98 23.62 13.95
CA ARG A 67 1.39 23.33 15.33
C ARG A 67 1.05 21.90 15.76
N ASP A 68 0.67 21.02 14.82
CA ASP A 68 0.30 19.63 15.12
C ASP A 68 1.41 18.90 15.88
N GLU A 69 2.65 18.99 15.41
CA GLU A 69 3.82 18.36 16.05
C GLU A 69 4.07 18.88 17.47
N GLU A 70 4.08 20.20 17.65
CA GLU A 70 4.28 20.84 18.96
C GLU A 70 3.18 20.43 19.96
N LEU A 71 1.92 20.48 19.53
CA LEU A 71 0.77 20.12 20.37
C LEU A 71 0.78 18.62 20.72
N PHE A 72 1.20 17.77 19.78
CA PHE A 72 1.28 16.33 19.99
C PHE A 72 2.42 15.94 20.93
N GLN A 73 3.58 16.58 20.83
CA GLN A 73 4.67 16.39 21.79
C GLN A 73 4.24 16.74 23.21
N LYS A 74 3.57 17.88 23.40
CA LYS A 74 2.95 18.25 24.69
C LYS A 74 1.92 17.23 25.17
N LEU A 75 1.11 16.69 24.26
CA LEU A 75 0.15 15.64 24.58
C LEU A 75 0.87 14.40 25.12
N VAL A 76 1.92 13.94 24.42
CA VAL A 76 2.73 12.78 24.83
C VAL A 76 3.31 13.01 26.24
N GLU A 77 3.94 14.16 26.48
CA GLU A 77 4.52 14.52 27.78
C GLU A 77 3.48 14.53 28.90
N GLN A 78 2.32 15.16 28.68
CA GLN A 78 1.28 15.26 29.71
C GLN A 78 0.57 13.93 29.97
N THR A 79 0.42 13.09 28.94
CA THR A 79 -0.29 11.81 29.07
C THR A 79 0.59 10.67 29.58
N ASP A 80 1.91 10.77 29.48
CA ASP A 80 2.82 9.70 29.90
C ASP A 80 2.67 9.32 31.38
N SER A 81 2.41 10.30 32.26
CA SER A 81 2.12 10.07 33.68
C SER A 81 0.65 9.78 34.01
N LEU A 82 -0.27 10.06 33.09
CA LEU A 82 -1.72 9.94 33.32
C LEU A 82 -2.26 8.57 32.90
N ILE A 83 -1.75 8.05 31.79
CA ILE A 83 -2.16 6.78 31.21
C ILE A 83 -1.48 5.63 31.98
N PRO A 84 -2.20 4.57 32.34
CA PRO A 84 -1.61 3.43 33.03
C PRO A 84 -0.55 2.73 32.17
N GLU A 85 0.39 2.06 32.82
CA GLU A 85 1.36 1.25 32.10
C GLU A 85 0.66 0.13 31.32
N ILE A 86 1.08 0.00 30.06
CA ILE A 86 0.56 -0.99 29.13
C ILE A 86 1.71 -1.90 28.67
N PRO A 87 1.47 -3.23 28.60
CA PRO A 87 2.49 -4.14 28.09
C PRO A 87 2.78 -3.83 26.62
N GLU A 88 4.04 -3.93 26.25
CA GLU A 88 4.48 -3.77 24.87
C GLU A 88 3.94 -4.91 24.00
N SER A 89 3.41 -4.56 22.84
CA SER A 89 3.02 -5.49 21.78
C SER A 89 3.99 -5.39 20.61
N ASP A 90 4.15 -6.47 19.84
CA ASP A 90 4.86 -6.46 18.54
C ASP A 90 4.33 -5.40 17.56
N THR A 91 3.13 -4.85 17.82
CA THR A 91 2.49 -3.81 17.02
C THR A 91 2.73 -2.38 17.52
N ASP A 92 3.52 -2.21 18.57
CA ASP A 92 3.82 -0.92 19.20
C ASP A 92 5.10 -0.27 18.71
N TYR A 93 5.67 -0.78 17.62
CA TYR A 93 6.92 -0.28 17.05
C TYR A 93 6.65 0.44 15.73
N ASP A 94 7.39 1.52 15.49
CA ASP A 94 7.42 2.21 14.21
C ASP A 94 8.21 1.42 13.14
N GLN A 95 8.31 1.96 11.93
CA GLN A 95 9.05 1.32 10.83
C GLN A 95 10.56 1.14 11.14
N ASN A 96 11.11 1.93 12.06
CA ASN A 96 12.50 1.89 12.49
C ASN A 96 12.71 1.07 13.77
N GLN A 97 11.70 0.27 14.19
CA GLN A 97 11.72 -0.50 15.44
C GLN A 97 11.83 0.34 16.71
N ASN A 98 11.43 1.62 16.67
CA ASN A 98 11.31 2.44 17.87
C ASN A 98 9.92 2.27 18.48
N LEU A 99 9.88 2.21 19.81
CA LEU A 99 8.63 2.11 20.55
C LEU A 99 7.78 3.38 20.38
N LEU A 100 6.52 3.21 20.01
CA LEU A 100 5.56 4.29 19.82
C LEU A 100 5.20 4.97 21.17
N PRO A 101 4.83 6.26 21.16
CA PRO A 101 4.41 6.97 22.37
C PRO A 101 3.27 6.27 23.11
N LYS A 102 3.26 6.32 24.46
CA LYS A 102 2.28 5.65 25.31
C LYS A 102 0.82 5.95 24.91
N VAL A 103 0.51 7.21 24.60
CA VAL A 103 -0.83 7.61 24.12
C VAL A 103 -1.22 6.96 22.79
N VAL A 104 -0.28 6.80 21.85
CA VAL A 104 -0.51 6.16 20.54
C VAL A 104 -0.82 4.67 20.71
N ARG A 105 -0.11 4.02 21.62
CA ARG A 105 -0.34 2.61 21.97
C ARG A 105 -1.65 2.44 22.76
N TYR A 106 -1.96 3.38 23.67
CA TYR A 106 -3.15 3.29 24.50
C TYR A 106 -4.46 3.37 23.72
N LEU A 107 -4.50 4.23 22.69
CA LEU A 107 -5.71 4.45 21.88
C LEU A 107 -6.04 3.27 20.95
N THR A 108 -5.17 2.27 20.87
CA THR A 108 -5.37 1.04 20.11
C THR A 108 -5.23 -0.14 21.05
N ALA A 109 -6.33 -0.64 21.58
CA ALA A 109 -6.31 -1.83 22.40
C ALA A 109 -5.82 -3.03 21.56
N PRO A 110 -4.84 -3.81 22.05
CA PRO A 110 -4.58 -5.11 21.45
C PRO A 110 -5.87 -5.93 21.55
N LYS A 111 -6.30 -6.53 20.43
CA LYS A 111 -7.46 -7.41 20.45
C LYS A 111 -7.16 -8.65 21.29
N ASP A 112 -8.08 -9.03 22.17
CA ASP A 112 -8.01 -10.26 22.94
C ASP A 112 -8.24 -11.47 22.00
N PRO A 113 -7.29 -12.41 21.90
CA PRO A 113 -7.45 -13.63 21.10
C PRO A 113 -8.63 -14.51 21.53
N GLU A 114 -9.08 -14.44 22.79
CA GLU A 114 -10.22 -15.23 23.27
C GLU A 114 -11.58 -14.58 22.95
N ALA A 115 -11.68 -13.24 23.01
CA ALA A 115 -12.88 -12.50 22.63
C ALA A 115 -13.26 -12.73 21.15
N GLU A 116 -12.27 -12.99 20.28
CA GLU A 116 -12.50 -13.28 18.87
C GLU A 116 -13.32 -14.56 18.63
N LYS A 117 -13.21 -15.60 19.48
CA LYS A 117 -13.90 -16.89 19.26
C LYS A 117 -15.44 -16.78 19.35
N SER A 118 -15.96 -15.71 19.93
CA SER A 118 -17.37 -15.55 20.33
C SER A 118 -18.28 -14.86 19.29
N GLU A 119 -17.76 -14.26 18.22
CA GLU A 119 -18.53 -13.35 17.34
C GLU A 119 -19.53 -14.04 16.39
N LEU A 120 -20.06 -15.21 16.73
CA LEU A 120 -21.07 -15.94 15.94
C LEU A 120 -22.45 -15.28 15.93
N GLU A 121 -22.68 -14.23 16.71
CA GLU A 121 -23.95 -13.50 16.75
C GLU A 121 -23.72 -11.98 16.74
N VAL A 122 -24.22 -11.35 15.67
CA VAL A 122 -24.69 -9.95 15.56
C VAL A 122 -24.12 -8.93 16.56
N GLY A 123 -23.17 -8.10 16.09
CA GLY A 123 -23.25 -6.65 16.31
C GLY A 123 -22.58 -6.02 17.53
N GLU A 124 -21.62 -6.65 18.21
CA GLU A 124 -20.76 -5.92 19.16
C GLU A 124 -19.53 -5.34 18.44
N ILE A 125 -19.58 -4.02 18.24
CA ILE A 125 -18.80 -3.24 17.26
C ILE A 125 -17.47 -2.68 17.82
N VAL A 126 -17.12 -2.94 19.09
CA VAL A 126 -15.86 -2.48 19.71
C VAL A 126 -15.54 -3.41 20.90
N SER A 127 -14.29 -3.87 21.06
CA SER A 127 -13.92 -4.71 22.22
C SER A 127 -14.15 -3.97 23.55
N GLU A 128 -14.57 -4.68 24.61
CA GLU A 128 -14.80 -4.07 25.93
C GLU A 128 -13.58 -3.29 26.43
N GLU A 129 -12.38 -3.81 26.16
CA GLU A 129 -11.12 -3.15 26.48
C GLU A 129 -10.92 -1.85 25.70
N GLN A 130 -11.21 -1.83 24.40
CA GLN A 130 -11.13 -0.61 23.61
C GLN A 130 -12.17 0.42 24.09
N VAL A 131 -13.40 0.00 24.41
CA VAL A 131 -14.42 0.87 25.00
C VAL A 131 -13.95 1.46 26.33
N ARG A 132 -13.29 0.66 27.17
CA ARG A 132 -12.71 1.12 28.44
C ARG A 132 -11.64 2.18 28.21
N ARG A 133 -10.63 1.89 27.39
CA ARG A 133 -9.53 2.84 27.09
C ARG A 133 -10.05 4.13 26.47
N ASP A 134 -11.03 4.04 25.58
CA ASP A 134 -11.69 5.19 24.96
C ASP A 134 -12.42 6.05 25.98
N THR A 135 -13.13 5.41 26.91
CA THR A 135 -13.86 6.09 27.99
C THR A 135 -12.90 6.81 28.92
N GLU A 136 -11.76 6.21 29.25
CA GLU A 136 -10.72 6.81 30.07
C GLU A 136 -10.03 7.97 29.36
N MET A 137 -9.68 7.80 28.08
CA MET A 137 -9.10 8.87 27.26
C MET A 137 -10.06 10.03 27.04
N TRP A 138 -11.36 9.75 26.89
CA TRP A 138 -12.40 10.76 26.92
C TRP A 138 -12.45 11.48 28.28
N GLY A 139 -12.28 10.74 29.38
CA GLY A 139 -12.10 11.27 30.73
C GLY A 139 -10.97 12.29 30.81
N TYR A 140 -9.76 11.93 30.36
CA TYR A 140 -8.60 12.84 30.33
C TYR A 140 -8.82 14.04 29.41
N ALA A 141 -9.37 13.83 28.21
CA ALA A 141 -9.62 14.90 27.24
C ALA A 141 -10.63 15.95 27.75
N LYS A 142 -11.58 15.54 28.60
CA LYS A 142 -12.55 16.42 29.27
C LYS A 142 -12.00 16.99 30.59
N GLY A 143 -11.05 16.30 31.21
CA GLY A 143 -10.52 16.59 32.53
C GLY A 143 -9.76 17.92 32.65
N PRO A 144 -9.47 18.34 33.89
CA PRO A 144 -8.61 19.50 34.16
C PRO A 144 -7.15 19.28 33.75
N GLU A 145 -6.67 18.04 33.70
CA GLU A 145 -5.27 17.68 33.45
C GLU A 145 -4.81 18.13 32.06
N LEU A 146 -5.67 17.99 31.05
CA LEU A 146 -5.41 18.42 29.67
C LEU A 146 -6.12 19.73 29.30
N ALA A 147 -6.62 20.50 30.28
CA ALA A 147 -7.43 21.68 30.00
C ALA A 147 -6.66 22.82 29.32
N GLU A 148 -5.40 23.02 29.71
CA GLU A 148 -4.51 24.01 29.11
C GLU A 148 -4.18 23.63 27.67
N LEU A 149 -3.73 22.39 27.45
CA LEU A 149 -3.43 21.87 26.11
C LEU A 149 -4.66 21.89 25.19
N ARG A 150 -5.84 21.52 25.70
CA ARG A 150 -7.11 21.64 24.98
C ARG A 150 -7.38 23.10 24.55
N THR A 151 -7.08 24.06 25.40
CA THR A 151 -7.26 25.49 25.10
C THR A 151 -6.29 25.95 24.01
N GLU A 152 -5.02 25.56 24.11
CA GLU A 152 -4.00 25.82 23.08
C GLU A 152 -4.40 25.22 21.72
N PHE A 153 -4.87 23.97 21.72
CA PHE A 153 -5.37 23.29 20.54
C PHE A 153 -6.54 24.02 19.90
N LEU A 154 -7.56 24.39 20.68
CA LEU A 154 -8.73 25.12 20.16
C LEU A 154 -8.36 26.50 19.62
N GLN A 155 -7.36 27.15 20.21
CA GLN A 155 -6.82 28.39 19.67
C GLN A 155 -6.11 28.14 18.34
N ALA A 156 -5.21 27.16 18.26
CA ALA A 156 -4.51 26.81 17.02
C ALA A 156 -5.50 26.39 15.91
N MET A 157 -6.55 25.65 16.25
CA MET A 157 -7.62 25.29 15.33
C MET A 157 -8.34 26.53 14.78
N ARG A 158 -8.72 27.49 15.64
CA ARG A 158 -9.36 28.75 15.22
C ARG A 158 -8.46 29.61 14.34
N GLU A 159 -7.15 29.53 14.55
CA GLU A 159 -6.13 30.22 13.74
C GLU A 159 -5.80 29.48 12.43
N GLY A 160 -6.38 28.30 12.18
CA GLY A 160 -6.08 27.48 11.00
C GLY A 160 -4.65 26.90 11.02
N ARG A 161 -4.10 26.67 12.21
CA ARG A 161 -2.74 26.16 12.46
C ARG A 161 -2.71 24.69 12.88
N VAL A 162 -3.81 23.96 12.66
CA VAL A 162 -3.92 22.51 12.90
C VAL A 162 -4.33 21.88 11.57
N SER A 163 -3.48 21.03 11.02
CA SER A 163 -3.69 20.38 9.71
C SER A 163 -4.47 19.07 9.83
N SER A 164 -4.34 18.39 10.97
CA SER A 164 -4.96 17.10 11.24
C SER A 164 -6.49 17.14 11.37
N VAL A 165 -7.07 18.34 11.56
CA VAL A 165 -8.51 18.56 11.66
C VAL A 165 -8.96 19.47 10.53
N ALA A 166 -9.86 18.97 9.67
CA ALA A 166 -10.47 19.79 8.63
C ALA A 166 -11.39 20.85 9.27
N VAL A 167 -10.90 22.07 9.39
CA VAL A 167 -11.73 23.23 9.79
C VAL A 167 -12.30 23.83 8.52
N LEU A 168 -13.64 23.87 8.43
CA LEU A 168 -14.35 24.69 7.46
C LEU A 168 -13.95 26.16 7.68
N ASN A 169 -13.06 26.69 6.83
CA ASN A 169 -12.85 28.14 6.74
C ASN A 169 -13.87 28.68 5.72
N PRO A 170 -14.88 29.47 6.15
CA PRO A 170 -15.89 30.01 5.25
C PRO A 170 -15.27 30.82 4.11
N THR A 171 -14.09 31.39 4.33
CA THR A 171 -13.34 32.20 3.38
C THR A 171 -12.86 31.40 2.17
N ASP A 172 -12.57 30.10 2.33
CA ASP A 172 -12.12 29.22 1.26
C ASP A 172 -13.27 28.86 0.31
N LEU A 173 -14.51 28.89 0.81
CA LEU A 173 -15.72 28.74 0.00
C LEU A 173 -15.95 29.93 -0.96
N TYR A 174 -15.33 31.08 -0.69
CA TYR A 174 -15.44 32.30 -1.50
C TYR A 174 -14.23 32.53 -2.42
N GLN A 175 -13.14 31.77 -2.27
CA GLN A 175 -11.90 31.96 -3.04
C GLN A 175 -11.74 31.01 -4.23
N SER A 176 -12.70 30.11 -4.51
CA SER A 176 -12.77 29.43 -5.80
C SER A 176 -13.03 30.46 -6.91
N LYS A 177 -11.98 30.80 -7.64
CA LYS A 177 -12.07 31.64 -8.84
C LYS A 177 -13.01 30.98 -9.86
N GLU A 178 -13.88 31.84 -10.38
CA GLU A 178 -14.79 31.70 -11.53
C GLU A 178 -16.13 30.97 -11.30
N GLY A 179 -17.21 31.76 -11.38
CA GLY A 179 -18.52 31.28 -11.83
C GLY A 179 -19.71 31.67 -10.96
N GLU A 180 -20.21 32.89 -11.16
CA GLU A 180 -21.54 33.41 -10.80
C GLU A 180 -22.52 32.44 -10.10
N LEU A 181 -22.74 32.62 -8.79
CA LEU A 181 -24.05 32.37 -8.19
C LEU A 181 -24.62 33.69 -7.63
N SER A 182 -25.75 34.05 -8.20
CA SER A 182 -26.41 35.34 -8.12
C SER A 182 -26.95 35.71 -6.73
N LYS A 183 -26.80 36.99 -6.41
CA LYS A 183 -27.65 37.84 -5.57
C LYS A 183 -28.97 37.21 -5.08
N GLY A 184 -28.95 36.77 -3.83
CA GLY A 184 -30.13 36.45 -3.03
C GLY A 184 -29.69 36.26 -1.59
N GLN A 185 -29.87 37.28 -0.75
CA GLN A 185 -29.45 37.31 0.65
C GLN A 185 -30.24 36.29 1.48
N VAL A 186 -29.73 35.06 1.53
CA VAL A 186 -29.86 34.17 2.69
C VAL A 186 -28.45 33.69 2.97
N SER A 187 -27.87 34.11 4.10
CA SER A 187 -26.52 33.71 4.49
C SER A 187 -26.47 32.18 4.56
N LEU A 188 -25.77 31.54 3.60
CA LEU A 188 -25.48 30.10 3.57
C LEU A 188 -25.01 29.61 4.95
N ALA A 189 -24.28 30.44 5.69
CA ALA A 189 -23.84 30.16 7.06
C ALA A 189 -25.01 29.81 8.02
N ASN A 190 -26.19 30.43 7.89
CA ASN A 190 -27.33 30.17 8.77
C ASN A 190 -28.09 28.86 8.45
N ILE A 191 -27.91 28.31 7.25
CA ILE A 191 -28.49 27.02 6.85
C ILE A 191 -27.61 25.85 7.33
N PHE A 192 -26.28 26.04 7.40
CA PHE A 192 -25.34 24.94 7.63
C PHE A 192 -25.09 24.57 9.09
N PHE A 193 -25.41 25.42 10.08
CA PHE A 193 -25.15 25.07 11.49
C PHE A 193 -26.04 23.94 12.04
N GLY A 194 -27.15 23.60 11.38
CA GLY A 194 -28.03 22.49 11.75
C GLY A 194 -28.29 21.42 10.67
N PHE A 195 -28.07 21.73 9.38
CA PHE A 195 -28.44 20.87 8.24
C PHE A 195 -27.27 20.37 7.39
N ARG A 196 -26.03 20.57 7.83
CA ARG A 196 -24.81 20.16 7.09
C ARG A 196 -24.86 18.73 6.53
N LYS A 197 -25.36 17.75 7.30
CA LYS A 197 -25.54 16.36 6.84
C LYS A 197 -26.56 16.21 5.73
N MET A 198 -27.69 16.93 5.82
CA MET A 198 -28.72 16.93 4.77
C MET A 198 -28.20 17.58 3.49
N ALA A 199 -27.44 18.67 3.61
CA ALA A 199 -26.80 19.30 2.46
C ALA A 199 -25.74 18.38 1.83
N ALA A 200 -24.91 17.70 2.63
CA ALA A 200 -23.95 16.71 2.14
C ALA A 200 -24.64 15.60 1.34
N ASN A 201 -25.78 15.08 1.83
CA ASN A 201 -26.59 14.09 1.11
C ASN A 201 -27.12 14.62 -0.23
N LEU A 202 -27.61 15.87 -0.28
CA LEU A 202 -28.08 16.48 -1.53
C LEU A 202 -26.93 16.70 -2.54
N VAL A 203 -25.77 17.15 -2.06
CA VAL A 203 -24.56 17.27 -2.90
C VAL A 203 -24.14 15.89 -3.42
N TRP A 204 -24.25 14.84 -2.61
CA TRP A 204 -23.92 13.48 -3.02
C TRP A 204 -24.84 12.96 -4.13
N LEU A 205 -26.14 13.30 -4.11
CA LEU A 205 -27.04 12.98 -5.23
C LEU A 205 -26.60 13.65 -6.54
N GLU A 206 -26.06 14.87 -6.47
CA GLU A 206 -25.50 15.54 -7.66
C GLU A 206 -24.21 14.89 -8.13
N VAL A 207 -23.35 14.42 -7.22
CA VAL A 207 -22.15 13.63 -7.55
C VAL A 207 -22.54 12.41 -8.39
N ASP A 208 -23.52 11.63 -7.92
CA ASP A 208 -24.00 10.43 -8.61
C ASP A 208 -24.61 10.77 -9.99
N ARG A 209 -25.38 11.87 -10.08
CA ARG A 209 -25.91 12.38 -11.35
C ARG A 209 -24.79 12.73 -12.34
N TYR A 210 -23.76 13.45 -11.90
CA TYR A 210 -22.63 13.81 -12.77
C TYR A 210 -21.80 12.60 -13.18
N PHE A 211 -21.67 11.60 -12.31
CA PHE A 211 -21.07 10.31 -12.64
C PHE A 211 -21.82 9.64 -13.80
N HIS A 212 -23.14 9.49 -13.69
CA HIS A 212 -23.97 8.89 -14.74
C HIS A 212 -23.95 9.65 -16.08
N MET A 213 -23.68 10.97 -16.05
CA MET A 213 -23.49 11.79 -17.26
C MET A 213 -22.06 11.76 -17.82
N GLY A 214 -21.12 11.05 -17.19
CA GLY A 214 -19.70 11.01 -17.58
C GLY A 214 -18.95 12.33 -17.32
N GLN A 215 -19.50 13.24 -16.52
CA GLN A 215 -18.90 14.56 -16.25
C GLN A 215 -17.98 14.51 -15.02
N ILE A 216 -16.93 13.69 -15.09
CA ILE A 216 -15.99 13.43 -13.97
C ILE A 216 -15.34 14.73 -13.45
N HIS A 217 -15.02 15.68 -14.33
CA HIS A 217 -14.45 16.98 -13.96
C HIS A 217 -15.36 17.83 -13.05
N ARG A 218 -16.69 17.62 -13.10
CA ARG A 218 -17.67 18.28 -12.20
C ARG A 218 -17.98 17.46 -10.96
N MET A 219 -17.87 16.14 -11.08
CA MET A 219 -18.06 15.21 -9.97
C MET A 219 -17.03 15.44 -8.86
N VAL A 220 -15.74 15.56 -9.20
CA VAL A 220 -14.64 15.64 -8.23
C VAL A 220 -14.78 16.83 -7.25
N PRO A 221 -15.03 18.08 -7.69
CA PRO A 221 -15.23 19.20 -6.75
C PRO A 221 -16.44 19.02 -5.84
N LEU A 222 -17.52 18.41 -6.33
CA LEU A 222 -18.73 18.16 -5.52
C LEU A 222 -18.52 17.05 -4.50
N MET A 223 -17.73 16.02 -4.82
CA MET A 223 -17.30 15.01 -3.84
C MET A 223 -16.52 15.67 -2.70
N LYS A 224 -15.53 16.52 -3.04
CA LYS A 224 -14.76 17.28 -2.04
C LYS A 224 -15.66 18.18 -1.19
N THR A 225 -16.66 18.83 -1.81
CA THR A 225 -17.65 19.65 -1.11
C THR A 225 -18.52 18.82 -0.17
N CYS A 226 -18.94 17.63 -0.60
CA CYS A 226 -19.76 16.72 0.21
C CYS A 226 -19.05 16.35 1.52
N VAL A 227 -17.80 15.90 1.43
CA VAL A 227 -17.01 15.51 2.61
C VAL A 227 -16.50 16.69 3.43
N LEU A 228 -16.42 17.88 2.83
CA LEU A 228 -16.21 19.12 3.58
C LEU A 228 -17.43 19.48 4.44
N LEU A 229 -18.64 19.25 3.93
CA LEU A 229 -19.91 19.51 4.63
C LEU A 229 -20.17 18.49 5.75
N ASP A 230 -19.94 17.20 5.48
CA ASP A 230 -19.99 16.13 6.46
C ASP A 230 -18.72 15.27 6.43
N PRO A 231 -17.68 15.65 7.20
CA PRO A 231 -16.45 14.85 7.30
C PRO A 231 -16.67 13.44 7.85
N GLY A 232 -17.81 13.19 8.50
CA GLY A 232 -18.21 11.88 9.00
C GLY A 232 -18.88 10.98 7.97
N PHE A 233 -19.06 11.44 6.72
CA PHE A 233 -19.76 10.71 5.68
C PHE A 233 -18.85 9.65 5.02
N VAL A 234 -18.60 8.56 5.75
CA VAL A 234 -17.68 7.48 5.32
C VAL A 234 -18.02 6.93 3.94
N ASP A 235 -19.28 6.69 3.62
CA ASP A 235 -19.67 6.13 2.32
C ASP A 235 -19.32 7.06 1.16
N ALA A 236 -19.38 8.38 1.35
CA ALA A 236 -18.95 9.35 0.34
C ALA A 236 -17.45 9.22 0.06
N TYR A 237 -16.62 8.97 1.07
CA TYR A 237 -15.19 8.68 0.89
C TYR A 237 -14.94 7.38 0.14
N LEU A 238 -15.56 6.27 0.58
CA LEU A 238 -15.37 4.94 -0.01
C LEU A 238 -15.83 4.92 -1.48
N LEU A 239 -17.08 5.30 -1.73
CA LEU A 239 -17.65 5.32 -3.08
C LEU A 239 -16.96 6.36 -3.95
N GLY A 240 -16.59 7.50 -3.37
CA GLY A 240 -15.86 8.54 -4.09
C GLY A 240 -14.50 8.03 -4.59
N ALA A 241 -13.72 7.40 -3.72
CA ALA A 241 -12.44 6.81 -4.09
C ALA A 241 -12.60 5.68 -5.11
N TRP A 242 -13.68 4.90 -5.03
CA TRP A 242 -14.05 3.92 -6.05
C TRP A 242 -14.36 4.58 -7.40
N HIS A 243 -15.16 5.64 -7.44
CA HIS A 243 -15.45 6.37 -8.68
C HIS A 243 -14.18 6.91 -9.34
N LEU A 244 -13.24 7.42 -8.54
CA LEU A 244 -11.96 7.90 -9.03
C LEU A 244 -11.08 6.74 -9.53
N SER A 245 -10.88 5.70 -8.72
CA SER A 245 -9.83 4.70 -8.97
C SER A 245 -10.27 3.51 -9.81
N TYR A 246 -11.57 3.30 -9.98
CA TYR A 246 -12.12 2.21 -10.79
C TYR A 246 -12.93 2.73 -11.95
N ASN A 247 -13.94 3.56 -11.68
CA ASN A 247 -14.91 3.90 -12.72
C ASN A 247 -14.36 4.92 -13.71
N ALA A 248 -13.67 5.97 -13.24
CA ALA A 248 -13.06 6.97 -14.13
C ALA A 248 -11.92 6.37 -14.96
N THR A 249 -11.22 5.37 -14.44
CA THR A 249 -10.07 4.74 -15.09
C THR A 249 -10.42 3.50 -15.93
N ALA A 250 -11.66 3.00 -15.86
CA ALA A 250 -12.07 1.75 -16.52
C ALA A 250 -11.83 1.75 -18.03
N ASN A 251 -12.01 2.91 -18.68
CA ASN A 251 -11.83 3.08 -20.12
C ASN A 251 -10.57 3.90 -20.47
N LEU A 252 -9.71 4.18 -19.48
CA LEU A 252 -8.43 4.86 -19.74
C LEU A 252 -7.37 3.82 -20.11
N GLU A 253 -6.72 4.06 -21.25
CA GLU A 253 -5.50 3.33 -21.62
C GLU A 253 -4.38 3.64 -20.63
N ASP A 254 -3.50 2.67 -20.42
CA ASP A 254 -2.32 2.90 -19.58
C ASP A 254 -1.43 3.95 -20.26
N THR A 255 -1.02 4.96 -19.49
CA THR A 255 -0.15 6.00 -20.04
C THR A 255 1.24 5.41 -20.30
N PRO A 256 1.75 5.46 -21.54
CA PRO A 256 3.10 5.01 -21.84
C PRO A 256 4.11 5.64 -20.89
N TRP A 257 5.09 4.86 -20.43
CA TRP A 257 6.10 5.33 -19.47
C TRP A 257 6.76 6.64 -19.89
N THR A 258 7.04 6.80 -21.18
CA THR A 258 7.65 8.01 -21.78
C THR A 258 6.82 9.28 -21.67
N LEU A 259 5.50 9.16 -21.41
CA LEU A 259 4.59 10.30 -21.23
C LEU A 259 4.26 10.57 -19.76
N ARG A 260 4.67 9.70 -18.84
CA ARG A 260 4.47 9.90 -17.41
C ARG A 260 5.38 11.02 -16.89
N LYS A 261 4.88 11.76 -15.91
CA LYS A 261 5.62 12.82 -15.23
C LYS A 261 5.90 12.41 -13.80
N PHE A 262 7.05 12.83 -13.26
CA PHE A 262 7.35 12.63 -11.86
C PHE A 262 6.58 13.63 -11.01
N TYR A 263 5.95 13.12 -9.96
CA TYR A 263 5.25 13.92 -8.97
C TYR A 263 5.92 13.71 -7.61
N PRO A 264 6.77 14.68 -7.17
CA PRO A 264 7.57 14.54 -5.94
C PRO A 264 6.74 14.25 -4.70
N GLN A 265 5.52 14.81 -4.60
CA GLN A 265 4.65 14.62 -3.44
C GLN A 265 4.20 13.16 -3.24
N TYR A 266 4.18 12.37 -4.30
CA TYR A 266 3.82 10.95 -4.28
C TYR A 266 5.02 10.04 -4.48
N TYR A 267 6.18 10.62 -4.78
CA TYR A 267 7.38 9.91 -5.22
C TYR A 267 7.10 8.91 -6.34
N ALA A 268 6.23 9.30 -7.28
CA ALA A 268 5.69 8.41 -8.29
C ALA A 268 5.66 9.04 -9.69
N TRP A 269 5.80 8.19 -10.69
CA TRP A 269 5.64 8.55 -12.09
C TRP A 269 4.21 8.27 -12.52
N MET A 270 3.49 9.33 -12.86
CA MET A 270 2.06 9.25 -13.12
C MET A 270 1.72 9.77 -14.50
N GLY A 271 0.81 9.06 -15.16
CA GLY A 271 0.04 9.56 -16.28
C GLY A 271 -1.34 10.03 -15.84
N GLU A 272 -2.24 10.15 -16.80
CA GLU A 272 -3.63 10.55 -16.54
C GLU A 272 -4.35 9.51 -15.67
N LYS A 273 -4.19 8.23 -15.98
CA LYS A 273 -4.82 7.12 -15.27
C LYS A 273 -4.34 7.02 -13.83
N GLU A 274 -3.03 7.08 -13.60
CA GLU A 274 -2.45 7.02 -12.27
C GLU A 274 -2.84 8.25 -11.43
N SER A 275 -2.99 9.42 -12.04
CA SER A 275 -3.45 10.62 -11.34
C SER A 275 -4.81 10.41 -10.66
N PHE A 276 -5.72 9.62 -11.25
CA PHE A 276 -6.99 9.27 -10.62
C PHE A 276 -6.82 8.33 -9.43
N TYR A 277 -5.90 7.35 -9.48
CA TYR A 277 -5.59 6.49 -8.35
C TYR A 277 -5.10 7.29 -7.16
N TYR A 278 -4.15 8.21 -7.38
CA TYR A 278 -3.61 9.04 -6.31
C TYR A 278 -4.63 10.05 -5.78
N ASN A 279 -5.52 10.58 -6.62
CA ASN A 279 -6.67 11.36 -6.15
C ASN A 279 -7.58 10.52 -5.23
N GLY A 280 -7.81 9.24 -5.56
CA GLY A 280 -8.54 8.30 -4.69
C GLY A 280 -7.83 8.03 -3.37
N ILE A 281 -6.50 7.84 -3.40
CA ILE A 281 -5.66 7.69 -2.20
C ILE A 281 -5.79 8.89 -1.28
N GLU A 282 -5.63 10.11 -1.80
CA GLU A 282 -5.72 11.32 -1.00
C GLU A 282 -7.13 11.53 -0.44
N PHE A 283 -8.15 11.13 -1.20
CA PHE A 283 -9.53 11.14 -0.73
C PHE A 283 -9.75 10.16 0.44
N LEU A 284 -9.26 8.93 0.36
CA LEU A 284 -9.36 7.96 1.46
C LEU A 284 -8.49 8.35 2.66
N LYS A 285 -7.26 8.85 2.46
CA LYS A 285 -6.43 9.39 3.55
C LYS A 285 -7.15 10.53 4.28
N SER A 286 -7.82 11.43 3.54
CA SER A 286 -8.68 12.44 4.14
C SER A 286 -9.85 11.82 4.93
N GLY A 287 -10.45 10.75 4.41
CA GLY A 287 -11.45 9.97 5.12
C GLY A 287 -10.92 9.41 6.44
N ILE A 288 -9.74 8.80 6.43
CA ILE A 288 -9.07 8.21 7.60
C ILE A 288 -8.80 9.28 8.66
N ARG A 289 -8.27 10.45 8.27
CA ARG A 289 -8.03 11.57 9.20
C ARG A 289 -9.30 12.00 9.93
N ASN A 290 -10.44 12.00 9.24
CA ASN A 290 -11.73 12.40 9.79
C ASN A 290 -12.47 11.26 10.51
N ASN A 291 -12.17 10.00 10.19
CA ASN A 291 -12.86 8.81 10.67
C ASN A 291 -11.85 7.71 11.04
N PRO A 292 -10.91 7.95 11.98
CA PRO A 292 -9.76 7.06 12.21
C PRO A 292 -10.14 5.67 12.72
N ARG A 293 -11.38 5.47 13.18
CA ARG A 293 -11.88 4.17 13.66
C ARG A 293 -12.64 3.35 12.63
N ASN A 294 -12.83 3.86 11.42
CA ASN A 294 -13.56 3.11 10.41
C ASN A 294 -12.60 2.24 9.60
N TYR A 295 -12.56 0.94 9.91
CA TYR A 295 -11.66 -0.02 9.24
C TYR A 295 -11.83 -0.04 7.72
N LYS A 296 -13.04 0.25 7.20
CA LYS A 296 -13.33 0.17 5.77
C LYS A 296 -12.49 1.13 4.95
N LEU A 297 -12.16 2.31 5.52
CA LEU A 297 -11.32 3.29 4.85
C LEU A 297 -9.88 2.80 4.67
N TYR A 298 -9.33 2.14 5.69
CA TYR A 298 -8.02 1.49 5.62
C TYR A 298 -8.05 0.28 4.70
N PHE A 299 -9.11 -0.51 4.79
CA PHE A 299 -9.31 -1.69 3.96
C PHE A 299 -9.36 -1.31 2.48
N ASP A 300 -10.23 -0.36 2.08
CA ASP A 300 -10.33 0.05 0.68
C ASP A 300 -9.06 0.74 0.18
N LEU A 301 -8.37 1.49 1.05
CA LEU A 301 -7.10 2.09 0.67
C LEU A 301 -6.05 1.00 0.39
N GLY A 302 -5.91 0.04 1.29
CA GLY A 302 -4.95 -1.05 1.17
C GLY A 302 -5.29 -2.04 0.04
N TYR A 303 -6.48 -2.64 0.10
CA TYR A 303 -6.94 -3.65 -0.86
C TYR A 303 -7.36 -3.03 -2.20
N SER A 304 -8.33 -2.12 -2.19
CA SER A 304 -8.96 -1.66 -3.42
C SER A 304 -8.04 -0.76 -4.25
N ILE A 305 -7.16 0.04 -3.63
CA ILE A 305 -6.25 0.92 -4.39
C ILE A 305 -4.81 0.39 -4.42
N TYR A 306 -4.13 0.28 -3.28
CA TYR A 306 -2.72 -0.08 -3.27
C TYR A 306 -2.47 -1.46 -3.89
N GLU A 307 -3.20 -2.49 -3.47
CA GLU A 307 -3.05 -3.81 -4.07
C GLU A 307 -3.62 -3.85 -5.50
N ASN A 308 -4.92 -3.61 -5.69
CA ASN A 308 -5.57 -3.93 -6.97
C ASN A 308 -5.27 -2.94 -8.11
N LYS A 309 -4.90 -1.69 -7.82
CA LYS A 309 -4.64 -0.67 -8.86
C LYS A 309 -3.18 -0.34 -9.04
N LEU A 310 -2.41 -0.32 -7.95
CA LEU A 310 -1.00 0.02 -7.99
C LEU A 310 -0.08 -1.19 -7.90
N ASN A 311 -0.60 -2.37 -7.54
CA ASN A 311 0.21 -3.55 -7.23
C ASN A 311 1.31 -3.27 -6.19
N ASP A 312 1.01 -2.36 -5.25
CA ASP A 312 1.90 -1.91 -4.19
C ASP A 312 1.58 -2.66 -2.89
N HIS A 313 2.04 -3.91 -2.83
CA HIS A 313 1.79 -4.79 -1.68
C HIS A 313 2.33 -4.22 -0.35
N PRO A 314 3.51 -3.59 -0.27
CA PRO A 314 3.99 -3.01 0.98
C PRO A 314 3.05 -1.96 1.58
N ASN A 315 2.57 -1.01 0.76
CA ASN A 315 1.58 -0.04 1.25
C ASN A 315 0.24 -0.72 1.53
N ALA A 316 -0.18 -1.70 0.72
CA ALA A 316 -1.41 -2.46 1.00
C ALA A 316 -1.36 -3.14 2.37
N ILE A 317 -0.26 -3.82 2.70
CA ILE A 317 -0.02 -4.48 3.98
C ILE A 317 -0.04 -3.47 5.12
N LYS A 318 0.61 -2.31 4.95
CA LYS A 318 0.61 -1.22 5.95
C LYS A 318 -0.81 -0.83 6.36
N TYR A 319 -1.68 -0.52 5.40
CA TYR A 319 -3.06 -0.12 5.72
C TYR A 319 -3.94 -1.28 6.16
N LEU A 320 -3.74 -2.49 5.63
CA LEU A 320 -4.49 -3.66 6.08
C LEU A 320 -4.12 -4.09 7.50
N LYS A 321 -2.86 -3.91 7.93
CA LYS A 321 -2.45 -4.08 9.33
C LYS A 321 -3.22 -3.12 10.25
N GLU A 322 -3.44 -1.87 9.84
CA GLU A 322 -4.32 -0.96 10.59
C GLU A 322 -5.80 -1.40 10.55
N ALA A 323 -6.29 -1.85 9.39
CA ALA A 323 -7.67 -2.31 9.26
C ALA A 323 -7.97 -3.47 10.23
N ILE A 324 -7.04 -4.42 10.41
CA ILE A 324 -7.23 -5.56 11.31
C ILE A 324 -7.14 -5.22 12.81
N ARG A 325 -6.57 -4.06 13.15
CA ARG A 325 -6.50 -3.55 14.54
C ARG A 325 -7.84 -2.98 14.98
N LEU A 326 -8.58 -2.38 14.06
CA LEU A 326 -9.91 -1.84 14.30
C LEU A 326 -10.96 -2.95 14.35
N ASP A 327 -12.17 -2.63 14.82
CA ASP A 327 -13.30 -3.54 14.62
C ASP A 327 -13.55 -3.73 13.12
N HIS A 328 -13.62 -4.98 12.65
CA HIS A 328 -13.65 -5.30 11.22
C HIS A 328 -14.37 -6.62 10.94
N ASP A 329 -14.86 -6.79 9.71
CA ASP A 329 -15.45 -8.05 9.30
C ASP A 329 -14.40 -9.17 9.28
N ARG A 330 -14.83 -10.40 9.59
CA ARG A 330 -13.94 -11.59 9.67
C ARG A 330 -13.04 -11.79 8.46
N TRP A 331 -13.54 -11.46 7.27
CA TRP A 331 -12.86 -11.72 6.01
C TRP A 331 -11.68 -10.76 5.73
N VAL A 332 -11.57 -9.64 6.46
CA VAL A 332 -10.50 -8.64 6.27
C VAL A 332 -9.11 -9.23 6.55
N ARG A 333 -8.98 -10.06 7.60
CA ARG A 333 -7.72 -10.74 7.96
C ARG A 333 -7.19 -11.61 6.82
N ARG A 334 -8.09 -12.32 6.14
CA ARG A 334 -7.75 -13.19 5.01
C ARG A 334 -7.06 -12.42 3.88
N GLN A 335 -7.47 -11.17 3.64
CA GLN A 335 -6.85 -10.34 2.61
C GLN A 335 -5.44 -9.92 2.99
N LEU A 336 -5.20 -9.54 4.25
CA LEU A 336 -3.85 -9.29 4.74
C LEU A 336 -2.95 -10.51 4.55
N TYR A 337 -3.38 -11.70 4.99
CA TYR A 337 -2.55 -12.90 4.91
C TYR A 337 -2.29 -13.32 3.46
N ARG A 338 -3.28 -13.19 2.57
CA ARG A 338 -3.06 -13.41 1.14
C ARG A 338 -1.99 -12.48 0.59
N ILE A 339 -2.09 -11.18 0.84
CA ILE A 339 -1.16 -10.18 0.30
C ILE A 339 0.24 -10.31 0.91
N LEU A 340 0.35 -10.70 2.19
CA LEU A 340 1.64 -11.09 2.78
C LEU A 340 2.29 -12.23 1.96
N GLY A 341 1.50 -13.23 1.56
CA GLY A 341 1.95 -14.30 0.68
C GLY A 341 2.39 -13.78 -0.70
N GLU A 342 1.62 -12.89 -1.32
CA GLU A 342 1.99 -12.28 -2.62
C GLU A 342 3.26 -11.43 -2.53
N ASN A 343 3.48 -10.74 -1.41
CA ASN A 343 4.67 -9.95 -1.12
C ASN A 343 5.88 -10.81 -0.66
N ASP A 344 5.82 -12.13 -0.84
CA ASP A 344 6.82 -13.13 -0.40
C ASP A 344 7.13 -13.16 1.11
N GLN A 345 6.27 -12.58 1.94
CA GLN A 345 6.29 -12.73 3.40
C GLN A 345 5.57 -14.04 3.80
N LEU A 346 6.08 -15.16 3.27
CA LEU A 346 5.42 -16.47 3.31
C LEU A 346 5.24 -17.00 4.74
N GLU A 347 6.22 -16.81 5.62
CA GLU A 347 6.15 -17.24 7.01
C GLU A 347 5.08 -16.47 7.80
N GLU A 348 5.06 -15.14 7.67
CA GLU A 348 4.06 -14.28 8.33
C GLU A 348 2.64 -14.61 7.81
N SER A 349 2.52 -14.82 6.49
CA SER A 349 1.29 -15.30 5.86
C SER A 349 0.85 -16.65 6.42
N LEU A 350 1.74 -17.65 6.45
CA LEU A 350 1.46 -19.00 6.95
C LEU A 350 1.02 -18.97 8.42
N GLN A 351 1.72 -18.19 9.26
CA GLN A 351 1.36 -18.01 10.66
C GLN A 351 -0.03 -17.37 10.78
N GLY A 352 -0.30 -16.31 10.01
CA GLY A 352 -1.61 -15.66 9.96
C GLY A 352 -2.74 -16.61 9.56
N TRP A 353 -2.54 -17.43 8.54
CA TRP A 353 -3.51 -18.43 8.10
C TRP A 353 -3.73 -19.56 9.12
N ARG A 354 -2.68 -20.03 9.80
CA ARG A 354 -2.80 -21.02 10.88
C ARG A 354 -3.57 -20.46 12.07
N ALA A 355 -3.22 -19.27 12.53
CA ALA A 355 -3.96 -18.58 13.58
C ALA A 355 -5.43 -18.35 13.19
N TYR A 356 -5.69 -17.99 11.92
CA TYR A 356 -7.05 -17.85 11.40
C TYR A 356 -7.83 -19.17 11.41
N LEU A 357 -7.20 -20.29 11.08
CA LEU A 357 -7.84 -21.61 11.12
C LEU A 357 -8.08 -22.09 12.55
N GLU A 358 -7.16 -21.81 13.48
CA GLU A 358 -7.38 -22.06 14.91
C GLU A 358 -8.57 -21.24 15.44
N TRP A 359 -8.71 -20.00 14.96
CA TRP A 359 -9.83 -19.14 15.27
C TRP A 359 -11.15 -19.57 14.60
N GLN A 360 -11.10 -20.02 13.34
CA GLN A 360 -12.26 -20.47 12.56
C GLN A 360 -12.01 -21.89 12.01
N PRO A 361 -12.13 -22.94 12.84
CA PRO A 361 -11.81 -24.32 12.43
C PRO A 361 -12.66 -24.86 11.28
N THR A 362 -13.83 -24.28 11.05
CA THR A 362 -14.74 -24.63 9.96
C THR A 362 -14.45 -23.88 8.66
N ASN A 363 -13.42 -23.02 8.61
CA ASN A 363 -13.12 -22.27 7.41
C ASN A 363 -12.56 -23.16 6.30
N GLU A 364 -13.22 -23.18 5.15
CA GLU A 364 -12.83 -24.02 4.01
C GLU A 364 -11.65 -23.44 3.20
N ILE A 365 -11.35 -22.16 3.35
CA ILE A 365 -10.35 -21.45 2.52
C ILE A 365 -8.96 -21.51 3.16
N ALA A 366 -8.86 -21.33 4.48
CA ALA A 366 -7.58 -21.28 5.18
C ALA A 366 -6.71 -22.55 4.98
N PRO A 367 -7.25 -23.79 5.02
CA PRO A 367 -6.45 -24.99 4.75
C PRO A 367 -5.76 -24.98 3.38
N ARG A 368 -6.43 -24.43 2.35
CA ARG A 368 -5.85 -24.28 1.00
C ARG A 368 -4.67 -23.32 1.02
N PHE A 369 -4.81 -22.15 1.65
CA PHE A 369 -3.73 -21.17 1.72
C PHE A 369 -2.56 -21.64 2.61
N ILE A 370 -2.80 -22.42 3.66
CA ILE A 370 -1.74 -23.04 4.47
C ILE A 370 -0.89 -23.95 3.59
N LYS A 371 -1.53 -24.89 2.86
CA LYS A 371 -0.84 -25.79 1.92
C LYS A 371 -0.09 -25.01 0.84
N LEU A 372 -0.69 -23.94 0.32
CA LEU A 372 -0.07 -23.07 -0.69
C LEU A 372 1.20 -22.39 -0.15
N MET A 373 1.15 -21.82 1.05
CA MET A 373 2.31 -21.15 1.67
C MET A 373 3.42 -22.16 1.99
N GLU A 374 3.09 -23.33 2.53
CA GLU A 374 4.06 -24.41 2.77
C GLU A 374 4.76 -24.85 1.48
N GLY A 375 4.00 -25.02 0.40
CA GLY A 375 4.56 -25.34 -0.91
C GLY A 375 5.45 -24.23 -1.47
N ARG A 376 5.03 -22.97 -1.35
CA ARG A 376 5.85 -21.81 -1.78
C ARG A 376 7.14 -21.68 -0.97
N ILE A 377 7.10 -21.96 0.34
CA ILE A 377 8.30 -21.99 1.20
C ILE A 377 9.27 -23.07 0.74
N ASN A 378 8.76 -24.27 0.42
CA ASN A 378 9.58 -25.35 -0.13
C ASN A 378 10.23 -24.96 -1.46
N ASP A 379 9.46 -24.37 -2.38
CA ASP A 379 9.98 -23.91 -3.68
C ASP A 379 11.01 -22.79 -3.55
N ARG A 380 10.80 -21.87 -2.60
CA ARG A 380 11.76 -20.81 -2.29
C ARG A 380 13.05 -21.38 -1.71
N SER A 381 12.94 -22.36 -0.81
CA SER A 381 14.10 -23.06 -0.23
C SER A 381 14.94 -23.75 -1.31
N VAL A 382 14.29 -24.39 -2.29
CA VAL A 382 14.96 -24.97 -3.47
C VAL A 382 15.67 -23.88 -4.27
N THR A 383 14.99 -22.76 -4.53
CA THR A 383 15.54 -21.64 -5.30
C THR A 383 16.78 -21.08 -4.63
N TRP A 384 16.69 -20.74 -3.34
CA TRP A 384 17.81 -20.22 -2.55
C TRP A 384 19.00 -21.17 -2.56
N LYS A 385 18.77 -22.48 -2.38
CA LYS A 385 19.84 -23.48 -2.40
C LYS A 385 20.46 -23.67 -3.78
N SER A 386 19.67 -23.57 -4.85
CA SER A 386 20.19 -23.57 -6.22
C SER A 386 21.09 -22.36 -6.48
N GLU A 387 20.72 -21.18 -5.97
CA GLU A 387 21.55 -19.98 -6.09
C GLU A 387 22.85 -20.07 -5.26
N GLN A 388 22.80 -20.68 -4.07
CA GLN A 388 24.01 -21.01 -3.30
C GLN A 388 24.92 -21.98 -4.08
N ALA A 389 24.36 -23.02 -4.69
CA ALA A 389 25.13 -23.99 -5.48
C ALA A 389 25.84 -23.32 -6.66
N LYS A 390 25.12 -22.49 -7.44
CA LYS A 390 25.69 -21.70 -8.55
C LYS A 390 26.79 -20.75 -8.08
N ALA A 391 26.57 -20.06 -6.96
CA ALA A 391 27.56 -19.14 -6.40
C ALA A 391 28.85 -19.87 -6.00
N ALA A 392 28.72 -21.03 -5.33
CA ALA A 392 29.87 -21.85 -4.96
C ALA A 392 30.62 -22.41 -6.19
N GLU A 393 29.92 -22.84 -7.23
CA GLU A 393 30.53 -23.30 -8.49
C GLU A 393 31.32 -22.19 -9.19
N GLU A 394 30.79 -20.97 -9.21
CA GLU A 394 31.46 -19.85 -9.86
C GLU A 394 32.68 -19.38 -9.05
N LEU A 395 32.60 -19.38 -7.72
CA LEU A 395 33.75 -19.13 -6.85
C LEU A 395 34.83 -20.21 -6.98
N LEU A 396 34.43 -21.49 -7.11
CA LEU A 396 35.34 -22.58 -7.43
C LEU A 396 36.06 -22.33 -8.76
N ARG A 397 35.32 -22.04 -9.83
CA ARG A 397 35.88 -21.80 -11.17
C ARG A 397 36.90 -20.67 -11.16
N ARG A 398 36.63 -19.61 -10.39
CA ARG A 398 37.53 -18.46 -10.24
C ARG A 398 38.77 -18.79 -9.42
N ALA A 399 38.62 -19.52 -8.31
CA ALA A 399 39.74 -19.99 -7.51
C ALA A 399 40.68 -20.90 -8.33
N GLU A 400 40.12 -21.80 -9.15
CA GLU A 400 40.87 -22.66 -10.07
C GLU A 400 41.59 -21.83 -11.14
N ALA A 401 40.92 -20.84 -11.74
CA ALA A 401 41.53 -19.93 -12.71
C ALA A 401 42.65 -19.07 -12.11
N ALA A 402 42.55 -18.73 -10.82
CA ALA A 402 43.59 -18.00 -10.08
C ALA A 402 44.73 -18.90 -9.58
N GLY A 403 44.60 -20.23 -9.69
CA GLY A 403 45.57 -21.20 -9.17
C GLY A 403 45.59 -21.31 -7.63
N ASP A 404 44.56 -20.83 -6.94
CA ASP A 404 44.43 -20.92 -5.49
C ASP A 404 43.79 -22.27 -5.11
N THR A 405 44.63 -23.29 -4.96
CA THR A 405 44.19 -24.67 -4.69
C THR A 405 43.44 -24.79 -3.36
N ALA A 406 43.83 -24.01 -2.34
CA ALA A 406 43.20 -24.07 -1.03
C ALA A 406 41.76 -23.52 -1.09
N LYS A 407 41.55 -22.39 -1.77
CA LYS A 407 40.19 -21.87 -2.00
C LYS A 407 39.37 -22.76 -2.92
N ALA A 408 39.98 -23.33 -3.95
CA ALA A 408 39.29 -24.26 -4.85
C ALA A 408 38.78 -25.49 -4.09
N ASP A 409 39.56 -26.07 -3.17
CA ASP A 409 39.13 -27.23 -2.39
C ASP A 409 37.94 -26.91 -1.48
N VAL A 410 37.93 -25.72 -0.85
CA VAL A 410 36.80 -25.24 -0.03
C VAL A 410 35.54 -25.09 -0.88
N TRP A 411 35.62 -24.36 -1.98
CA TRP A 411 34.45 -24.11 -2.82
C TRP A 411 33.95 -25.36 -3.54
N ARG A 412 34.83 -26.33 -3.82
CA ARG A 412 34.42 -27.64 -4.34
C ARG A 412 33.59 -28.43 -3.33
N ALA A 413 33.99 -28.43 -2.06
CA ALA A 413 33.22 -29.08 -1.00
C ALA A 413 31.87 -28.37 -0.80
N ASN A 414 31.87 -27.03 -0.77
CA ASN A 414 30.65 -26.22 -0.63
C ASN A 414 29.67 -26.43 -1.80
N ALA A 415 30.15 -26.42 -3.04
CA ALA A 415 29.34 -26.67 -4.23
C ALA A 415 28.70 -28.07 -4.19
N ALA A 416 29.49 -29.11 -3.88
CA ALA A 416 28.97 -30.47 -3.78
C ALA A 416 27.91 -30.62 -2.67
N ALA A 417 28.13 -29.99 -1.51
CA ALA A 417 27.18 -30.01 -0.40
C ALA A 417 25.87 -29.28 -0.76
N ALA A 418 25.97 -28.08 -1.35
CA ALA A 418 24.83 -27.28 -1.77
C ALA A 418 24.00 -27.98 -2.86
N GLN A 419 24.65 -28.61 -3.85
CA GLN A 419 23.96 -29.41 -4.88
C GLN A 419 23.22 -30.62 -4.27
N ALA A 420 23.83 -31.32 -3.32
CA ALA A 420 23.19 -32.45 -2.66
C ALA A 420 21.95 -32.03 -1.87
N GLU A 421 22.03 -30.90 -1.15
CA GLU A 421 20.92 -30.32 -0.40
C GLU A 421 19.82 -29.77 -1.33
N GLU A 422 20.19 -29.08 -2.41
CA GLU A 422 19.26 -28.65 -3.47
C GLU A 422 18.47 -29.83 -4.01
N GLN A 423 19.13 -30.94 -4.35
CA GLN A 423 18.48 -32.14 -4.88
C GLN A 423 17.52 -32.78 -3.87
N GLN A 424 17.88 -32.77 -2.57
CA GLN A 424 17.00 -33.23 -1.50
C GLN A 424 15.75 -32.36 -1.39
N LEU A 425 15.92 -31.04 -1.29
CA LEU A 425 14.81 -30.08 -1.20
C LEU A 425 13.92 -30.11 -2.43
N PHE A 426 14.52 -30.26 -3.62
CA PHE A 426 13.81 -30.39 -4.88
C PHE A 426 12.91 -31.64 -4.86
N THR A 427 13.42 -32.75 -4.34
CA THR A 427 12.65 -34.00 -4.21
C THR A 427 11.49 -33.80 -3.23
N GLN A 428 11.73 -33.16 -2.09
CA GLN A 428 10.71 -32.86 -1.08
C GLN A 428 9.62 -31.93 -1.61
N SER A 429 9.99 -30.84 -2.29
CA SER A 429 9.05 -29.91 -2.95
C SER A 429 8.17 -30.67 -3.96
N ARG A 430 8.77 -31.47 -4.84
CA ARG A 430 8.04 -32.25 -5.83
C ARG A 430 7.06 -33.22 -5.17
N GLU A 431 7.49 -33.95 -4.14
CA GLU A 431 6.64 -34.89 -3.40
C GLU A 431 5.48 -34.18 -2.69
N PHE A 432 5.72 -32.99 -2.14
CA PHE A 432 4.69 -32.15 -1.55
C PHE A 432 3.60 -31.78 -2.57
N TRP A 433 3.98 -31.20 -3.71
CA TRP A 433 3.03 -30.83 -4.76
C TRP A 433 2.32 -32.04 -5.36
N GLN A 434 3.04 -33.15 -5.56
CA GLN A 434 2.45 -34.40 -6.05
C GLN A 434 1.40 -34.95 -5.09
N LYS A 435 1.65 -34.89 -3.77
CA LYS A 435 0.70 -35.29 -2.74
C LYS A 435 -0.58 -34.45 -2.83
N LEU A 436 -0.47 -33.13 -2.95
CA LEU A 436 -1.64 -32.24 -3.09
C LEU A 436 -2.47 -32.58 -4.34
N VAL A 437 -1.80 -32.76 -5.49
CA VAL A 437 -2.48 -33.16 -6.73
C VAL A 437 -3.22 -34.49 -6.59
N ASN A 438 -2.69 -35.43 -5.80
CA ASN A 438 -3.30 -36.73 -5.56
C ASN A 438 -4.47 -36.67 -4.56
N GLU A 439 -4.37 -35.85 -3.51
CA GLU A 439 -5.46 -35.63 -2.54
C GLU A 439 -6.71 -35.05 -3.22
N ASP A 440 -6.51 -34.24 -4.26
CA ASP A 440 -7.58 -33.61 -5.03
C ASP A 440 -8.03 -34.43 -6.25
N ALA A 441 -7.46 -35.62 -6.46
CA ALA A 441 -7.78 -36.45 -7.62
C ALA A 441 -9.26 -36.88 -7.61
N GLY A 442 -10.01 -36.45 -8.63
CA GLY A 442 -11.43 -36.77 -8.79
C GLY A 442 -12.38 -35.79 -8.10
N GLN A 443 -11.86 -34.75 -7.44
CA GLN A 443 -12.69 -33.65 -6.94
C GLN A 443 -13.04 -32.68 -8.08
N LEU A 444 -14.24 -32.09 -8.04
CA LEU A 444 -14.69 -31.09 -9.03
C LEU A 444 -13.80 -29.82 -9.02
N ASN A 445 -13.17 -29.55 -7.87
CA ASN A 445 -12.32 -28.39 -7.61
C ASN A 445 -10.87 -28.82 -7.35
N LYS A 446 -10.23 -29.43 -8.35
CA LYS A 446 -8.80 -29.79 -8.25
C LYS A 446 -7.96 -28.54 -8.02
N ASP A 447 -6.96 -28.57 -7.12
CA ASP A 447 -6.02 -27.46 -6.98
C ASP A 447 -5.16 -27.32 -8.24
N THR A 448 -5.58 -26.42 -9.13
CA THR A 448 -4.91 -26.16 -10.39
C THR A 448 -3.54 -25.51 -10.20
N PHE A 449 -3.33 -24.79 -9.10
CA PHE A 449 -2.03 -24.21 -8.79
C PHE A 449 -1.02 -25.32 -8.47
N ALA A 450 -1.38 -26.31 -7.65
CA ALA A 450 -0.51 -27.45 -7.37
C ALA A 450 -0.12 -28.22 -8.65
N VAL A 451 -1.08 -28.38 -9.58
CA VAL A 451 -0.82 -28.98 -10.91
C VAL A 451 0.19 -28.14 -11.70
N ALA A 452 0.00 -26.83 -11.75
CA ALA A 452 0.89 -25.92 -12.46
C ALA A 452 2.30 -25.91 -11.85
N ARG A 453 2.44 -25.97 -10.52
CA ARG A 453 3.76 -26.06 -9.85
C ARG A 453 4.47 -27.36 -10.17
N LEU A 454 3.77 -28.49 -10.17
CA LEU A 454 4.37 -29.77 -10.56
C LEU A 454 4.83 -29.76 -12.03
N ALA A 455 4.04 -29.16 -12.93
CA ALA A 455 4.42 -28.97 -14.32
C ALA A 455 5.63 -28.04 -14.47
N ARG A 456 5.72 -26.95 -13.68
CA ARG A 456 6.92 -26.08 -13.61
C ARG A 456 8.16 -26.86 -13.20
N ILE A 457 8.05 -27.69 -12.16
CA ILE A 457 9.15 -28.54 -11.69
C ILE A 457 9.62 -29.49 -12.80
N LYS A 458 8.69 -30.12 -13.50
CA LYS A 458 9.01 -30.99 -14.65
C LYS A 458 9.67 -30.21 -15.79
N ALA A 459 9.17 -29.01 -16.09
CA ALA A 459 9.72 -28.15 -17.13
C ALA A 459 11.17 -27.73 -16.81
N GLU A 460 11.47 -27.41 -15.56
CA GLU A 460 12.85 -27.10 -15.12
C GLU A 460 13.79 -28.30 -15.30
N GLN A 461 13.33 -29.53 -15.03
CA GLN A 461 14.13 -30.73 -15.30
C GLN A 461 14.42 -30.93 -16.78
N LEU A 462 13.41 -30.72 -17.64
CA LEU A 462 13.55 -30.79 -19.09
C LEU A 462 14.51 -29.72 -19.61
N ARG A 463 14.40 -28.48 -19.09
CA ARG A 463 15.33 -27.38 -19.37
C ARG A 463 16.77 -27.75 -19.03
N ARG A 464 17.02 -28.29 -17.83
CA ARG A 464 18.36 -28.76 -17.41
C ARG A 464 18.92 -29.86 -18.31
N GLN A 465 18.07 -30.63 -18.97
CA GLN A 465 18.46 -31.65 -19.97
C GLN A 465 18.66 -31.08 -21.38
N GLY A 466 18.43 -29.78 -21.59
CA GLY A 466 18.45 -29.13 -22.90
C GLY A 466 17.20 -29.39 -23.75
N LEU A 467 16.15 -29.98 -23.18
CA LEU A 467 14.88 -30.29 -23.83
C LEU A 467 13.92 -29.09 -23.76
N TYR A 468 14.33 -27.98 -24.36
CA TYR A 468 13.63 -26.69 -24.23
C TYR A 468 12.22 -26.69 -24.82
N LEU A 469 11.99 -27.40 -25.93
CA LEU A 469 10.66 -27.46 -26.55
C LEU A 469 9.65 -28.19 -25.63
N GLU A 470 10.06 -29.30 -25.05
CA GLU A 470 9.27 -30.07 -24.10
C GLU A 470 9.04 -29.26 -22.82
N ALA A 471 10.06 -28.56 -22.32
CA ALA A 471 9.94 -27.67 -21.17
C ALA A 471 8.89 -26.57 -21.44
N ILE A 472 8.94 -25.91 -22.61
CA ILE A 472 7.98 -24.87 -23.00
C ILE A 472 6.55 -25.44 -23.07
N VAL A 473 6.36 -26.64 -23.62
CA VAL A 473 5.03 -27.28 -23.69
C VAL A 473 4.46 -27.55 -22.29
N GLU A 474 5.29 -28.01 -21.35
CA GLU A 474 4.85 -28.23 -19.96
C GLU A 474 4.47 -26.91 -19.28
N VAL A 475 5.24 -25.83 -19.49
CA VAL A 475 4.90 -24.51 -18.95
C VAL A 475 3.63 -23.94 -19.59
N ASP A 476 3.48 -24.05 -20.92
CA ASP A 476 2.29 -23.56 -21.63
C ASP A 476 1.03 -24.27 -21.13
N ARG A 477 1.08 -25.60 -21.01
CA ARG A 477 0.01 -26.38 -20.39
C ARG A 477 -0.30 -25.90 -18.98
N ALA A 478 0.72 -25.67 -18.15
CA ALA A 478 0.55 -25.21 -16.77
C ALA A 478 -0.17 -23.86 -16.69
N ARG A 479 0.10 -22.92 -17.61
CA ARG A 479 -0.58 -21.63 -17.69
C ARG A 479 -2.07 -21.77 -17.97
N TRP A 480 -2.43 -22.68 -18.87
CA TRP A 480 -3.85 -22.94 -19.20
C TRP A 480 -4.61 -23.65 -18.08
N GLU A 481 -3.91 -24.41 -17.23
CA GLU A 481 -4.50 -25.09 -16.07
C GLU A 481 -4.71 -24.11 -14.91
N SER A 482 -3.78 -23.17 -14.68
CA SER A 482 -3.82 -22.24 -13.55
C SER A 482 -3.65 -20.78 -13.98
N ASN A 483 -4.72 -20.00 -13.80
CA ASN A 483 -4.68 -18.54 -13.99
C ASN A 483 -3.66 -17.86 -13.08
N GLU A 484 -3.49 -18.36 -11.85
CA GLU A 484 -2.50 -17.84 -10.87
C GLU A 484 -1.05 -18.04 -11.35
N PHE A 485 -0.81 -19.01 -12.25
CA PHE A 485 0.51 -19.28 -12.84
C PHE A 485 0.72 -18.60 -14.20
N TRP A 486 -0.28 -17.87 -14.72
CA TRP A 486 -0.27 -17.38 -16.10
C TRP A 486 0.93 -16.50 -16.42
N ASP A 487 1.17 -15.47 -15.62
CA ASP A 487 2.26 -14.50 -15.83
C ASP A 487 3.62 -15.16 -15.63
N GLN A 488 3.79 -15.89 -14.53
CA GLN A 488 5.01 -16.65 -14.26
C GLN A 488 5.35 -17.61 -15.41
N GLY A 489 4.37 -18.37 -15.88
CA GLY A 489 4.59 -19.28 -17.01
C GLY A 489 4.91 -18.54 -18.30
N THR A 490 4.32 -17.36 -18.54
CA THR A 490 4.64 -16.53 -19.71
C THR A 490 6.12 -16.14 -19.70
N HIS A 491 6.63 -15.66 -18.57
CA HIS A 491 8.03 -15.29 -18.42
C HIS A 491 8.97 -16.49 -18.60
N LEU A 492 8.66 -17.64 -17.96
CA LEU A 492 9.44 -18.87 -18.12
C LEU A 492 9.50 -19.35 -19.57
N MET A 493 8.40 -19.25 -20.32
CA MET A 493 8.40 -19.60 -21.74
C MET A 493 9.33 -18.70 -22.57
N LEU A 494 9.34 -17.39 -22.31
CA LEU A 494 10.24 -16.46 -22.98
C LEU A 494 11.71 -16.75 -22.64
N GLU A 495 12.01 -17.04 -21.37
CA GLU A 495 13.33 -17.45 -20.91
C GLU A 495 13.80 -18.73 -21.64
N TYR A 496 12.98 -19.79 -21.61
CA TYR A 496 13.36 -21.08 -22.19
C TYR A 496 13.51 -21.01 -23.71
N LYS A 497 12.71 -20.18 -24.39
CA LYS A 497 12.88 -19.92 -25.82
C LYS A 497 14.21 -19.25 -26.12
N ARG A 498 14.61 -18.24 -25.32
CA ARG A 498 15.90 -17.56 -25.49
C ARG A 498 17.07 -18.52 -25.26
N GLU A 499 17.03 -19.31 -24.18
CA GLU A 499 18.08 -20.28 -23.85
C GLU A 499 18.20 -21.40 -24.89
N GLY A 500 17.06 -21.89 -25.38
CA GLY A 500 17.01 -22.90 -26.44
C GLY A 500 17.28 -22.34 -27.84
N ASN A 501 17.54 -21.03 -28.00
CA ASN A 501 17.65 -20.35 -29.29
C ASN A 501 16.46 -20.60 -30.22
N ILE A 502 15.26 -20.65 -29.64
CA ILE A 502 13.98 -20.84 -30.33
C ILE A 502 13.44 -19.46 -30.75
N PRO A 503 13.03 -19.26 -32.00
CA PRO A 503 12.50 -17.99 -32.47
C PRO A 503 11.28 -17.51 -31.67
N LEU A 504 11.30 -16.23 -31.29
CA LEU A 504 10.16 -15.56 -30.65
C LEU A 504 9.13 -15.11 -31.70
N GLN A 505 7.86 -15.13 -31.31
CA GLN A 505 6.76 -14.62 -32.14
C GLN A 505 6.77 -13.09 -32.17
N VAL A 506 6.10 -12.49 -33.16
CA VAL A 506 6.01 -11.02 -33.30
C VAL A 506 5.40 -10.36 -32.06
N THR A 507 4.41 -10.99 -31.43
CA THR A 507 3.79 -10.51 -30.19
C THR A 507 4.76 -10.54 -29.02
N GLU A 508 5.56 -11.60 -28.90
CA GLU A 508 6.60 -11.75 -27.88
C GLU A 508 7.71 -10.72 -28.08
N LEU A 509 8.19 -10.54 -29.33
CA LEU A 509 9.18 -9.51 -29.65
C LEU A 509 8.68 -8.11 -29.32
N ARG A 510 7.44 -7.78 -29.67
CA ARG A 510 6.84 -6.49 -29.33
C ARG A 510 6.71 -6.27 -27.82
N GLN A 511 6.44 -7.32 -27.05
CA GLN A 511 6.40 -7.23 -25.60
C GLN A 511 7.79 -6.88 -25.05
N LEU A 512 8.82 -7.57 -25.52
CA LEU A 512 10.20 -7.31 -25.13
C LEU A 512 10.67 -5.91 -25.53
N ASP A 513 10.30 -5.43 -26.72
CA ASP A 513 10.63 -4.07 -27.17
C ASP A 513 9.97 -3.02 -26.26
N ARG A 514 8.73 -3.25 -25.83
CA ARG A 514 8.03 -2.35 -24.89
C ARG A 514 8.68 -2.35 -23.51
N GLU A 515 9.03 -3.52 -23.01
CA GLU A 515 9.74 -3.68 -21.74
C GLU A 515 11.11 -2.98 -21.79
N ALA A 516 11.85 -3.16 -22.88
CA ALA A 516 13.14 -2.51 -23.10
C ALA A 516 13.01 -0.97 -23.19
N GLN A 517 12.04 -0.45 -23.94
CA GLN A 517 11.78 1.00 -24.02
C GLN A 517 11.33 1.58 -22.68
N ALA A 518 10.50 0.85 -21.93
CA ALA A 518 10.10 1.25 -20.60
C ALA A 518 11.34 1.30 -19.68
N ALA A 519 12.17 0.25 -19.68
CA ALA A 519 13.40 0.18 -18.89
C ALA A 519 14.39 1.31 -19.22
N GLU A 520 14.61 1.60 -20.51
CA GLU A 520 15.46 2.70 -20.96
C GLU A 520 14.96 4.07 -20.47
N TYR A 521 13.64 4.25 -20.40
CA TYR A 521 13.08 5.48 -19.85
C TYR A 521 13.15 5.49 -18.31
N THR A 522 12.90 4.35 -17.65
CA THR A 522 12.79 4.27 -16.18
C THR A 522 14.13 4.26 -15.44
N ILE A 523 15.22 3.89 -16.10
CA ILE A 523 16.55 3.77 -15.48
C ILE A 523 17.06 5.08 -14.87
N HIS A 524 16.73 6.22 -15.48
CA HIS A 524 17.17 7.54 -15.00
C HIS A 524 16.23 8.16 -13.97
N LEU A 525 15.09 7.51 -13.72
CA LEU A 525 14.02 8.11 -12.94
C LEU A 525 14.23 7.89 -11.45
N PRO A 526 13.97 8.88 -10.58
CA PRO A 526 14.06 8.65 -9.14
C PRO A 526 13.08 7.55 -8.72
N LYS A 527 13.51 6.67 -7.83
CA LYS A 527 12.73 5.53 -7.35
C LYS A 527 12.60 5.60 -5.83
N SER A 528 11.42 5.30 -5.31
CA SER A 528 11.14 5.27 -3.87
C SER A 528 11.13 3.83 -3.36
N ILE A 529 11.98 3.53 -2.38
CA ILE A 529 11.92 2.29 -1.60
C ILE A 529 11.70 2.66 -0.14
N ASP A 530 10.56 2.21 0.39
CA ASP A 530 10.19 2.38 1.80
C ASP A 530 10.30 3.85 2.27
N GLY A 531 9.77 4.76 1.45
CA GLY A 531 9.81 6.20 1.71
C GLY A 531 11.15 6.88 1.46
N LYS A 532 12.22 6.13 1.12
CA LYS A 532 13.54 6.67 0.79
C LYS A 532 13.72 6.80 -0.72
N MET A 533 14.29 7.93 -1.16
CA MET A 533 14.51 8.23 -2.57
C MET A 533 15.90 7.86 -3.05
N PHE A 534 15.93 7.17 -4.19
CA PHE A 534 17.12 6.77 -4.91
C PHE A 534 17.14 7.48 -6.26
N TYR A 535 18.30 7.99 -6.63
CA TYR A 535 18.55 8.69 -7.89
C TYR A 535 19.64 8.00 -8.66
N PHE A 536 19.51 7.92 -9.98
CA PHE A 536 20.52 7.33 -10.85
C PHE A 536 21.52 8.40 -11.30
N SER A 537 22.82 8.12 -11.15
CA SER A 537 23.90 8.95 -11.71
C SER A 537 24.33 8.38 -13.06
N ASP A 538 24.12 9.14 -14.13
CA ASP A 538 24.58 8.76 -15.47
C ASP A 538 26.11 8.76 -15.60
N ALA A 539 26.79 9.59 -14.82
CA ALA A 539 28.25 9.73 -14.86
C ALA A 539 28.94 8.45 -14.39
N ASP A 540 28.44 7.87 -13.29
CA ASP A 540 29.05 6.73 -12.63
C ASP A 540 28.28 5.43 -12.88
N ARG A 541 27.11 5.52 -13.51
CA ARG A 541 26.12 4.43 -13.70
C ARG A 541 25.74 3.76 -12.38
N THR A 542 25.64 4.55 -11.31
CA THR A 542 25.33 4.10 -9.95
C THR A 542 24.14 4.82 -9.38
N TRP A 543 23.38 4.15 -8.51
CA TRP A 543 22.34 4.78 -7.71
C TRP A 543 22.93 5.41 -6.46
N TYR A 544 22.47 6.61 -6.14
CA TYR A 544 22.78 7.32 -4.91
C TYR A 544 21.48 7.66 -4.17
N GLN A 545 21.54 7.60 -2.85
CA GLN A 545 20.44 7.99 -1.97
C GLN A 545 20.70 9.39 -1.44
N GLU A 546 19.68 10.25 -1.42
CA GLU A 546 19.80 11.60 -0.86
C GLU A 546 19.54 11.57 0.67
N GLY A 547 20.37 12.24 1.47
CA GLY A 547 20.08 12.51 2.90
C GLY A 547 20.61 11.51 3.96
N TYR A 548 21.66 10.73 3.67
CA TYR A 548 22.06 9.63 4.56
C TYR A 548 23.11 9.99 5.63
N GLN A 549 22.70 9.98 6.90
CA GLN A 549 23.56 9.70 8.06
C GLN A 549 22.88 8.54 8.84
N GLY A 550 23.34 7.29 8.72
CA GLY A 550 22.75 6.22 9.56
C GLY A 550 23.01 4.77 9.18
N ASP A 551 22.34 4.24 8.14
CA ASP A 551 22.35 2.78 7.88
C ASP A 551 23.49 2.33 6.95
N SER A 552 23.70 1.01 6.79
CA SER A 552 24.84 0.47 6.04
C SER A 552 24.44 0.01 4.64
N THR A 553 25.04 0.59 3.60
CA THR A 553 24.94 0.09 2.22
C THR A 553 26.22 -0.64 1.82
N THR A 554 26.13 -1.86 1.27
CA THR A 554 27.28 -2.58 0.74
C THR A 554 27.21 -2.59 -0.79
N PRO A 555 27.95 -1.71 -1.51
CA PRO A 555 27.97 -1.78 -2.95
C PRO A 555 28.68 -3.07 -3.41
N VAL A 556 27.93 -4.00 -3.99
CA VAL A 556 28.47 -5.26 -4.52
C VAL A 556 28.32 -5.26 -6.03
N GLN A 557 29.44 -5.33 -6.75
CA GLN A 557 29.44 -5.35 -8.21
C GLN A 557 28.92 -6.71 -8.71
N ALA A 558 27.93 -6.69 -9.63
CA ALA A 558 27.47 -7.91 -10.27
C ALA A 558 28.63 -8.72 -10.89
N ASN A 559 28.59 -10.04 -10.72
CA ASN A 559 29.62 -10.98 -11.19
C ASN A 559 31.03 -10.80 -10.56
N SER A 560 31.17 -10.16 -9.40
CA SER A 560 32.43 -10.17 -8.63
C SER A 560 32.49 -11.32 -7.62
N ASP A 561 33.65 -11.59 -7.02
CA ASP A 561 33.78 -12.61 -5.97
C ASP A 561 32.89 -12.25 -4.76
N ALA A 562 32.90 -10.98 -4.36
CA ALA A 562 32.00 -10.43 -3.34
C ALA A 562 30.50 -10.61 -3.66
N TRP A 563 30.12 -10.73 -4.93
CA TRP A 563 28.74 -11.00 -5.33
C TRP A 563 28.37 -12.44 -5.04
N TYR A 564 29.20 -13.38 -5.46
CA TYR A 564 28.93 -14.80 -5.21
C TYR A 564 29.10 -15.16 -3.73
N GLU A 565 30.02 -14.53 -3.01
CA GLU A 565 30.12 -14.66 -1.54
C GLU A 565 28.85 -14.14 -0.86
N LEU A 566 28.33 -12.98 -1.30
CA LEU A 566 27.05 -12.47 -0.82
C LEU A 566 25.91 -13.46 -1.12
N LEU A 567 25.81 -13.99 -2.33
CA LEU A 567 24.75 -14.95 -2.68
C LEU A 567 24.85 -16.26 -1.91
N TRP A 568 26.06 -16.67 -1.55
CA TRP A 568 26.29 -17.84 -0.70
C TRP A 568 25.75 -17.60 0.72
N GLU A 569 26.06 -16.45 1.32
CA GLU A 569 25.66 -16.11 2.69
C GLU A 569 24.18 -15.70 2.78
N HIS A 570 23.68 -15.00 1.75
CA HIS A 570 22.38 -14.36 1.69
C HIS A 570 21.68 -14.67 0.35
N PRO A 571 21.25 -15.93 0.12
CA PRO A 571 20.60 -16.32 -1.12
C PRO A 571 19.28 -15.57 -1.37
N GLU A 572 18.62 -15.07 -0.33
CA GLU A 572 17.46 -14.19 -0.43
C GLU A 572 17.75 -12.90 -1.22
N ALA A 573 19.01 -12.47 -1.31
CA ALA A 573 19.43 -11.34 -2.15
C ALA A 573 19.18 -11.59 -3.65
N THR A 574 18.91 -12.83 -4.06
CA THR A 574 18.50 -13.14 -5.44
C THR A 574 17.04 -12.84 -5.73
N THR A 575 16.19 -12.74 -4.70
CA THR A 575 14.74 -12.53 -4.84
C THR A 575 14.47 -11.03 -4.95
N PRO A 576 14.12 -10.49 -6.14
CA PRO A 576 13.90 -9.06 -6.28
C PRO A 576 12.63 -8.67 -5.53
N THR A 577 12.76 -7.94 -4.41
CA THR A 577 11.60 -7.38 -3.70
C THR A 577 11.12 -6.07 -4.33
N LYS A 578 12.00 -5.30 -5.00
CA LYS A 578 11.68 -4.13 -5.84
C LYS A 578 12.74 -3.95 -6.93
N THR A 579 12.32 -3.79 -8.19
CA THR A 579 13.20 -3.59 -9.34
C THR A 579 13.68 -2.14 -9.45
N LEU A 580 14.94 -1.93 -9.09
CA LEU A 580 15.69 -0.73 -9.46
C LEU A 580 16.72 -1.11 -10.55
N ASP A 581 17.16 -0.19 -11.41
CA ASP A 581 17.91 -0.56 -12.65
C ASP A 581 19.44 -0.42 -12.49
N GLY A 582 20.25 -1.47 -12.35
CA GLY A 582 21.71 -1.33 -12.13
C GLY A 582 22.42 -2.51 -11.46
N PRO A 583 23.73 -2.43 -11.14
CA PRO A 583 24.52 -3.56 -10.66
C PRO A 583 24.80 -3.54 -9.13
N ILE A 584 23.89 -3.00 -8.31
CA ILE A 584 24.13 -2.83 -6.86
C ILE A 584 23.06 -3.58 -6.05
N VAL A 585 23.47 -4.17 -4.93
CA VAL A 585 22.56 -4.78 -3.96
C VAL A 585 22.65 -4.02 -2.65
N TYR A 586 21.51 -3.77 -2.02
CA TYR A 586 21.44 -3.03 -0.76
C TYR A 586 20.63 -3.82 0.26
N ARG A 587 20.98 -3.66 1.54
CA ARG A 587 20.20 -4.19 2.66
C ARG A 587 19.54 -3.03 3.38
N MET A 588 18.22 -3.08 3.57
CA MET A 588 17.50 -2.18 4.47
C MET A 588 16.73 -3.03 5.48
N GLY A 589 17.09 -2.91 6.76
CA GLY A 589 16.61 -3.84 7.79
C GLY A 589 17.04 -5.28 7.48
N ASP A 590 16.07 -6.19 7.43
CA ASP A 590 16.28 -7.61 7.08
C ASP A 590 15.97 -7.94 5.63
N VAL A 591 15.71 -6.93 4.78
CA VAL A 591 15.34 -7.12 3.38
C VAL A 591 16.51 -6.71 2.48
N TRP A 592 16.84 -7.61 1.54
CA TRP A 592 17.76 -7.34 0.46
C TRP A 592 17.02 -6.81 -0.77
N TYR A 593 17.58 -5.78 -1.38
CA TYR A 593 17.09 -5.15 -2.58
C TYR A 593 18.13 -5.35 -3.67
N ARG A 594 17.73 -6.07 -4.71
CA ARG A 594 18.57 -6.34 -5.88
C ARG A 594 18.05 -5.58 -7.09
N TYR A 595 18.99 -5.06 -7.85
CA TYR A 595 18.75 -4.43 -9.12
C TYR A 595 18.94 -5.46 -10.24
N GLU A 596 17.94 -5.62 -11.10
CA GLU A 596 18.10 -6.37 -12.36
C GLU A 596 18.18 -5.35 -13.48
N ALA A 597 19.38 -5.12 -14.01
CA ALA A 597 19.48 -4.55 -15.34
C ALA A 597 18.88 -5.57 -16.30
N SER A 598 17.74 -5.27 -16.94
CA SER A 598 17.41 -5.96 -18.18
C SER A 598 18.60 -5.72 -19.11
N GLU A 599 19.37 -6.76 -19.42
CA GLU A 599 20.29 -6.66 -20.55
C GLU A 599 19.43 -6.17 -21.73
N PRO A 600 19.77 -5.04 -22.40
CA PRO A 600 19.12 -4.72 -23.65
C PRO A 600 19.32 -5.95 -24.52
N ALA A 601 18.20 -6.52 -25.01
CA ALA A 601 18.24 -7.66 -25.90
C ALA A 601 19.33 -7.38 -26.94
N LYS A 602 20.38 -8.22 -26.97
CA LYS A 602 21.39 -8.13 -28.01
C LYS A 602 20.65 -7.96 -29.32
N ALA A 603 20.90 -6.86 -30.02
CA ALA A 603 20.26 -6.57 -31.29
C ALA A 603 20.25 -7.87 -32.10
N ALA A 604 19.06 -8.42 -32.33
CA ALA A 604 18.91 -9.50 -33.27
C ALA A 604 19.59 -8.98 -34.53
N LYS A 605 20.58 -9.69 -35.05
CA LYS A 605 21.14 -9.41 -36.36
C LYS A 605 19.96 -9.52 -37.34
N THR A 606 19.30 -8.40 -37.60
CA THR A 606 18.48 -8.22 -38.79
C THR A 606 19.45 -8.05 -39.94
N ASP A 607 20.13 -9.14 -40.30
CA ASP A 607 20.70 -9.26 -41.62
C ASP A 607 19.51 -9.35 -42.59
N GLY A 608 19.17 -8.18 -43.16
CA GLY A 608 18.37 -8.05 -44.37
C GLY A 608 16.87 -8.29 -44.23
N LEU A 609 16.12 -7.26 -43.82
CA LEU A 609 14.81 -6.88 -44.41
C LEU A 609 14.28 -5.60 -43.75
N LEU A 610 15.05 -4.51 -43.84
CA LEU A 610 14.52 -3.16 -43.72
C LEU A 610 14.38 -2.58 -45.13
N LEU A 611 13.16 -2.56 -45.67
CA LEU A 611 12.80 -1.59 -46.70
C LEU A 611 12.52 -0.25 -46.00
N PRO A 612 13.20 0.85 -46.38
CA PRO A 612 12.93 2.15 -45.79
C PRO A 612 11.61 2.69 -46.35
N LEU A 613 10.60 2.82 -45.49
CA LEU A 613 9.44 3.68 -45.76
C LEU A 613 9.91 5.14 -45.66
N ALA A 614 10.44 5.64 -46.77
CA ALA A 614 10.65 7.07 -46.98
C ALA A 614 9.28 7.74 -47.20
N PHE A 615 8.87 8.57 -46.25
CA PHE A 615 7.79 9.54 -46.45
C PHE A 615 8.23 10.57 -47.51
N ALA A 616 7.80 10.37 -48.76
CA ALA A 616 7.90 11.36 -49.81
C ALA A 616 6.52 11.97 -50.09
N LYS A 617 6.38 13.23 -49.69
CA LYS A 617 5.30 14.16 -50.02
C LYS A 617 5.27 14.36 -51.55
N ALA A 618 4.17 14.04 -52.22
CA ALA A 618 3.94 14.49 -53.59
C ALA A 618 2.44 14.69 -53.86
N ALA A 619 2.09 15.95 -54.09
CA ALA A 619 0.79 16.39 -54.56
C ALA A 619 0.54 15.87 -55.98
N THR A 620 -0.67 15.40 -56.27
CA THR A 620 -1.15 15.17 -57.63
C THR A 620 -2.42 15.98 -57.86
N GLY A 621 -2.24 17.03 -58.65
CA GLY A 621 -3.33 17.80 -59.24
C GLY A 621 -4.08 16.96 -60.26
N ALA A 622 -5.40 16.99 -60.17
CA ALA A 622 -6.30 16.45 -61.16
C ALA A 622 -6.38 17.40 -62.38
N ALA A 623 -5.88 16.95 -63.53
CA ALA A 623 -6.22 17.50 -64.83
C ALA A 623 -7.12 16.50 -65.57
N LYS A 624 -8.27 17.02 -66.01
CA LYS A 624 -9.34 16.37 -66.75
C LYS A 624 -8.85 15.83 -68.10
N ASN A 625 -9.51 14.77 -68.58
CA ASN A 625 -9.57 14.44 -70.00
C ASN A 625 -10.96 14.72 -70.57
N PRO A 626 -11.09 14.97 -71.89
CA PRO A 626 -12.26 15.57 -72.51
C PRO A 626 -13.20 14.52 -73.12
N SER A 627 -14.51 14.75 -72.95
CA SER A 627 -15.60 14.53 -73.92
C SER A 627 -16.92 14.83 -73.22
#